data_AF-A0A9E8NBW5-F1
#
_entry.id   AF-A0A9E8NBW5-F1
#
_cell.length_a   1.000
_cell.length_b   1.000
_cell.length_c   1.000
_cell.angle_alpha   90.00
_cell.angle_beta   90.00
_cell.angle_gamma   90.00
#
_symmetry.space_group_name_H-M   'P 1'
#
loop_
_entity.id
_entity.type
_entity.pdbx_description
1 polymer ?
#
loop_
_entity_poly.entity_id
_entity_poly.type
_entity_poly.pdbx_seq_one_letter_code
_entity_poly.pdbx_strand_id
1 'polypeptide(L)'
;MLTEFELLIRELESEKLRLDEELQECLQVQDYKYAHFFQKGIWRIERRIKQLQQLYHNPTALDTQHLVDAIVELDKGKIKGFSVFFLSKSDFYLHFYKLPGRGLYCQIPTEDEMLKAHYYAYMSGFKKNILALGFNLEAEKPGIEFRLEANHSCNEILGKLALLMFDILHVSPQASGYITRQFH
;
A
#
# COMPACT_ATOMS: atom_id res chain seq x y z
N MET A 1 -12.01 11.18 14.24
CA MET A 1 -10.61 10.96 13.83
C MET A 1 -10.68 10.40 12.43
N LEU A 2 -9.96 10.98 11.46
CA LEU A 2 -10.00 10.49 10.08
C LEU A 2 -9.12 9.24 9.96
N THR A 3 -9.58 8.25 9.19
CA THR A 3 -8.81 7.08 8.79
C THR A 3 -7.71 7.47 7.80
N GLU A 4 -6.71 6.61 7.63
CA GLU A 4 -5.60 6.81 6.68
C GLU A 4 -6.11 6.95 5.22
N PHE A 5 -7.17 6.22 4.86
CA PHE A 5 -7.86 6.37 3.57
C PHE A 5 -8.49 7.76 3.41
N GLU A 6 -9.18 8.25 4.45
CA GLU A 6 -9.82 9.57 4.42
C GLU A 6 -8.79 10.70 4.36
N LEU A 7 -7.65 10.55 5.05
CA LEU A 7 -6.54 11.50 4.96
C LEU A 7 -5.95 11.54 3.54
N LEU A 8 -5.68 10.38 2.93
CA LEU A 8 -5.14 10.31 1.58
C LEU A 8 -6.12 10.85 0.52
N ILE A 9 -7.41 10.53 0.65
CA ILE A 9 -8.45 11.09 -0.22
C ILE A 9 -8.45 12.61 -0.10
N ARG A 10 -8.38 13.15 1.12
CA ARG A 10 -8.36 14.61 1.35
C ARG A 10 -7.13 15.29 0.76
N GLU A 11 -5.95 14.66 0.84
CA GLU A 11 -4.73 15.17 0.20
C GLU A 11 -4.89 15.21 -1.33
N LEU A 12 -5.41 14.14 -1.92
CA LEU A 12 -5.69 14.06 -3.35
C LEU A 12 -6.74 15.07 -3.81
N GLU A 13 -7.80 15.29 -3.01
CA GLU A 13 -8.81 16.32 -3.28
C GLU A 13 -8.21 17.74 -3.24
N SER A 14 -7.29 17.98 -2.31
CA SER A 14 -6.58 19.27 -2.22
C SER A 14 -5.66 19.49 -3.41
N GLU A 15 -4.93 18.45 -3.84
CA GLU A 15 -4.08 18.51 -5.03
C GLU A 15 -4.92 18.71 -6.31
N LYS A 16 -6.06 18.01 -6.43
CA LYS A 16 -7.01 18.20 -7.53
C LYS A 16 -7.48 19.65 -7.62
N LEU A 17 -7.85 20.26 -6.49
CA LEU A 17 -8.32 21.64 -6.45
C LEU A 17 -7.25 22.60 -6.99
N ARG A 18 -6.00 22.43 -6.56
CA ARG A 18 -4.87 23.23 -7.06
C ARG A 18 -4.65 23.05 -8.56
N LEU A 19 -4.72 21.83 -9.08
CA LEU A 19 -4.59 21.60 -10.53
C LEU A 19 -5.77 22.19 -11.32
N ASP A 20 -6.96 22.25 -10.73
CA ASP A 20 -8.13 22.88 -11.34
C ASP A 20 -7.95 24.40 -11.42
N GLU A 21 -7.40 25.03 -10.38
CA GLU A 21 -7.01 26.46 -10.40
C GLU A 21 -5.98 26.74 -11.52
N GLU A 22 -4.89 25.96 -11.58
CA GLU A 22 -3.86 26.07 -12.63
C GLU A 22 -4.44 25.82 -14.04
N LEU A 23 -5.42 24.93 -14.18
CA LEU A 23 -6.15 24.69 -15.42
C LEU A 23 -6.98 25.90 -15.85
N GLN A 24 -7.74 26.51 -14.93
CA GLN A 24 -8.55 27.69 -15.26
C GLN A 24 -7.67 28.86 -15.72
N GLU A 25 -6.52 29.08 -15.07
CA GLU A 25 -5.55 30.10 -15.50
C GLU A 25 -5.04 29.83 -16.92
N CYS A 26 -4.65 28.59 -17.24
CA CYS A 26 -4.22 28.21 -18.59
C CYS A 26 -5.30 28.45 -19.65
N LEU A 27 -6.56 28.15 -19.31
CA LEU A 27 -7.69 28.36 -20.22
C LEU A 27 -7.96 29.84 -20.47
N GLN A 28 -7.79 30.70 -19.45
CA GLN A 28 -7.91 32.16 -19.60
C GLN A 28 -6.86 32.73 -20.55
N VAL A 29 -5.62 32.25 -20.47
CA VAL A 29 -4.52 32.68 -21.36
C VAL A 29 -4.44 31.87 -22.66
N GLN A 30 -5.41 30.99 -22.93
CA GLN A 30 -5.50 30.12 -24.10
C GLN A 30 -4.28 29.19 -24.29
N ASP A 31 -3.58 28.85 -23.21
CA ASP A 31 -2.50 27.87 -23.24
C ASP A 31 -3.06 26.44 -23.17
N TYR A 32 -3.57 25.99 -24.32
CA TYR A 32 -4.22 24.67 -24.43
C TYR A 32 -3.26 23.50 -24.20
N LYS A 33 -1.96 23.69 -24.40
CA LYS A 33 -0.97 22.63 -24.20
C LYS A 33 -0.80 22.34 -22.71
N TYR A 34 -0.65 23.38 -21.89
CA TYR A 34 -0.57 23.23 -20.44
C TYR A 34 -1.93 22.90 -19.82
N ALA A 35 -3.03 23.46 -20.34
CA ALA A 35 -4.38 23.06 -19.93
C ALA A 35 -4.60 21.54 -20.11
N HIS A 36 -4.18 20.98 -21.25
CA HIS A 36 -4.28 19.53 -21.48
C HIS A 36 -3.44 18.70 -20.49
N PHE A 37 -2.29 19.21 -20.05
CA PHE A 37 -1.46 18.56 -19.04
C PHE A 37 -2.17 18.52 -17.68
N PHE A 38 -2.71 19.65 -17.22
CA PHE A 38 -3.43 19.73 -15.94
C PHE A 38 -4.71 18.89 -15.95
N GLN A 39 -5.45 18.90 -17.06
CA GLN A 39 -6.63 18.05 -17.23
C GLN A 39 -6.31 16.55 -17.12
N LYS A 40 -5.16 16.11 -17.67
CA LYS A 40 -4.67 14.73 -17.48
C LYS A 40 -4.29 14.44 -16.03
N GLY A 41 -3.70 15.41 -15.33
CA GLY A 41 -3.38 15.32 -13.90
C GLY A 41 -4.65 15.10 -13.06
N ILE A 42 -5.67 15.95 -13.26
CA ILE A 42 -6.97 15.85 -12.60
C ILE A 42 -7.60 14.47 -12.86
N TRP A 43 -7.63 14.01 -14.11
CA TRP A 43 -8.21 12.70 -14.45
C TRP A 43 -7.50 11.53 -13.74
N ARG A 44 -6.17 11.61 -13.57
CA ARG A 44 -5.41 10.60 -12.81
C ARG A 44 -5.77 10.62 -11.33
N ILE A 45 -5.87 11.81 -10.74
CA ILE A 45 -6.26 11.96 -9.33
C ILE A 45 -7.68 11.44 -9.11
N GLU A 46 -8.64 11.79 -9.96
CA GLU A 46 -10.01 11.31 -9.85
C GLU A 46 -10.12 9.79 -9.94
N ARG A 47 -9.34 9.18 -10.86
CA ARG A 47 -9.26 7.72 -10.95
C ARG A 47 -8.69 7.11 -9.68
N ARG A 48 -7.67 7.72 -9.08
CA ARG A 48 -7.04 7.26 -7.83
C ARG A 48 -8.00 7.38 -6.64
N ILE A 49 -8.71 8.51 -6.50
CA ILE A 49 -9.75 8.70 -5.48
C ILE A 49 -10.84 7.64 -5.63
N LYS A 50 -11.34 7.40 -6.85
CA LYS A 50 -12.35 6.38 -7.10
C LYS A 50 -11.87 4.98 -6.71
N GLN A 51 -10.61 4.65 -6.96
CA GLN A 51 -10.01 3.39 -6.54
C GLN A 51 -9.91 3.31 -5.01
N LEU A 52 -9.43 4.35 -4.34
CA LEU A 52 -9.34 4.40 -2.87
C LEU A 52 -10.71 4.29 -2.19
N GLN A 53 -11.74 4.94 -2.74
CA GLN A 53 -13.11 4.82 -2.24
C GLN A 53 -13.67 3.41 -2.44
N GLN A 54 -13.40 2.77 -3.59
CA GLN A 54 -13.77 1.38 -3.81
C GLN A 54 -13.09 0.43 -2.80
N LEU A 55 -11.83 0.70 -2.47
CA LEU A 55 -11.07 -0.09 -1.49
C LEU A 55 -11.52 0.18 -0.06
N TYR A 56 -11.88 1.41 0.26
CA TYR A 56 -12.47 1.74 1.55
C TYR A 56 -13.80 1.00 1.77
N HIS A 57 -14.64 0.93 0.74
CA HIS A 57 -15.92 0.23 0.81
C HIS A 57 -15.81 -1.29 0.66
N ASN A 58 -14.77 -1.77 -0.04
CA ASN A 58 -14.58 -3.18 -0.30
C ASN A 58 -13.06 -3.49 -0.37
N PRO A 59 -12.38 -3.63 0.77
CA PRO A 59 -10.93 -3.83 0.83
C PRO A 59 -10.45 -5.15 0.17
N THR A 60 -11.39 -5.99 -0.29
CA THR A 60 -11.25 -7.45 -0.28
C THR A 60 -11.56 -8.06 -1.63
N ALA A 61 -10.59 -8.00 -2.54
CA ALA A 61 -10.47 -8.95 -3.65
C ALA A 61 -9.44 -10.06 -3.40
N LEU A 62 -8.64 -9.93 -2.33
CA LEU A 62 -8.05 -11.09 -1.67
C LEU A 62 -9.08 -11.71 -0.74
N ASP A 63 -9.04 -13.03 -0.60
CA ASP A 63 -9.73 -13.76 0.46
C ASP A 63 -9.15 -13.34 1.81
N THR A 64 -9.64 -12.21 2.32
CA THR A 64 -9.14 -11.58 3.54
C THR A 64 -9.38 -12.43 4.76
N GLN A 65 -10.31 -13.39 4.70
CA GLN A 65 -10.49 -14.34 5.78
C GLN A 65 -9.20 -15.14 6.00
N HIS A 66 -8.56 -15.61 4.93
CA HIS A 66 -7.28 -16.32 5.04
C HIS A 66 -6.14 -15.45 5.56
N LEU A 67 -6.13 -14.15 5.22
CA LEU A 67 -5.14 -13.20 5.75
C LEU A 67 -5.37 -12.92 7.23
N VAL A 68 -6.61 -12.67 7.64
CA VAL A 68 -7.00 -12.48 9.03
C VAL A 68 -6.66 -13.72 9.85
N ASP A 69 -7.01 -14.90 9.36
CA ASP A 69 -6.70 -16.17 10.02
C ASP A 69 -5.20 -16.34 10.19
N ALA A 70 -4.39 -16.04 9.16
CA ALA A 70 -2.93 -16.12 9.24
C ALA A 70 -2.34 -15.11 10.24
N ILE A 71 -2.84 -13.88 10.29
CA ILE A 71 -2.42 -12.87 11.29
C ILE A 71 -2.76 -13.37 12.70
N VAL A 72 -3.97 -13.91 12.92
CA VAL A 72 -4.41 -14.43 14.21
C VAL A 72 -3.59 -15.67 14.63
N GLU A 73 -3.29 -16.56 13.68
CA GLU A 73 -2.43 -17.73 13.90
C GLU A 73 -1.00 -17.32 14.25
N LEU A 74 -0.46 -16.31 13.58
CA LEU A 74 0.87 -15.75 13.86
C LEU A 74 0.91 -15.08 15.24
N ASP A 75 -0.11 -14.30 15.58
CA ASP A 75 -0.17 -13.63 16.88
C ASP A 75 -0.26 -14.63 18.05
N LYS A 76 -1.05 -15.70 17.88
CA LYS A 76 -1.17 -16.83 18.82
C LYS A 76 0.06 -17.75 18.83
N GLY A 77 1.06 -17.51 17.99
CA GLY A 77 2.27 -18.33 17.89
C GLY A 77 2.06 -19.72 17.27
N LYS A 78 0.93 -19.95 16.59
CA LYS A 78 0.64 -21.22 15.89
C LYS A 78 1.50 -21.41 14.65
N ILE A 79 1.90 -20.32 14.02
CA ILE A 79 2.83 -20.28 12.87
C ILE A 79 3.98 -19.32 13.18
N LYS A 80 5.16 -19.55 12.57
CA LYS A 80 6.34 -18.68 12.71
C LYS A 80 6.25 -17.44 11.82
N GLY A 81 5.55 -17.57 10.70
CA GLY A 81 5.34 -16.52 9.72
C GLY A 81 4.47 -16.98 8.55
N PHE A 82 4.14 -16.06 7.66
CA PHE A 82 3.46 -16.36 6.41
C PHE A 82 3.83 -15.34 5.33
N SER A 83 3.64 -15.70 4.06
CA SER A 83 3.86 -14.77 2.94
C SER A 83 2.58 -14.56 2.16
N VAL A 84 2.33 -13.31 1.75
CA VAL A 84 1.19 -12.90 0.92
C VAL A 84 1.72 -12.55 -0.45
N PHE A 85 1.37 -13.35 -1.46
CA PHE A 85 1.69 -13.08 -2.86
C PHE A 85 0.55 -12.30 -3.48
N PHE A 86 0.82 -11.20 -4.18
CA PHE A 86 -0.25 -10.32 -4.69
C PHE A 86 -0.64 -10.61 -6.14
N LEU A 87 0.25 -11.22 -6.91
CA LEU A 87 0.05 -11.51 -8.32
C LEU A 87 0.55 -12.93 -8.59
N SER A 88 -0.29 -13.77 -9.18
CA SER A 88 0.18 -15.08 -9.68
C SER A 88 1.36 -14.88 -10.64
N LYS A 89 2.48 -15.58 -10.40
CA LYS A 89 3.77 -15.46 -11.13
C LYS A 89 4.57 -14.17 -10.89
N SER A 90 4.22 -13.37 -9.89
CA SER A 90 5.08 -12.29 -9.42
C SER A 90 5.96 -12.78 -8.29
N ASP A 91 7.23 -12.39 -8.33
CA ASP A 91 8.16 -12.55 -7.21
C ASP A 91 7.89 -11.51 -6.11
N PHE A 92 6.81 -10.70 -6.26
CA PHE A 92 6.38 -9.71 -5.28
C PHE A 92 5.44 -10.29 -4.20
N TYR A 93 5.95 -10.38 -2.97
CA TYR A 93 5.21 -10.81 -1.79
C TYR A 93 5.57 -9.99 -0.55
N LEU A 94 4.68 -10.00 0.44
CA LEU A 94 4.95 -9.50 1.79
C LEU A 94 5.14 -10.69 2.72
N HIS A 95 6.20 -10.68 3.52
CA HIS A 95 6.47 -11.70 4.52
C HIS A 95 6.14 -11.20 5.92
N PHE A 96 5.32 -11.93 6.65
CA PHE A 96 4.90 -11.61 8.00
C PHE A 96 5.56 -12.56 8.99
N TYR A 97 6.09 -12.04 10.08
CA TYR A 97 6.68 -12.83 11.16
C TYR A 97 6.56 -12.11 12.50
N LYS A 98 6.83 -12.83 13.59
CA LYS A 98 6.80 -12.30 14.96
C LYS A 98 8.15 -12.57 15.63
N LEU A 99 8.79 -11.52 16.14
CA LEU A 99 10.03 -11.65 16.90
C LEU A 99 9.73 -11.82 18.40
N PRO A 100 10.48 -12.64 19.16
CA PRO A 100 10.25 -12.83 20.59
C PRO A 100 10.29 -11.51 21.37
N GLY A 101 9.25 -11.27 22.20
CA GLY A 101 9.12 -10.04 22.99
C GLY A 101 8.87 -8.76 22.17
N ARG A 102 8.62 -8.89 20.86
CA ARG A 102 8.32 -7.77 19.95
C ARG A 102 6.98 -7.99 19.24
N GLY A 103 6.58 -6.99 18.44
CA GLY A 103 5.28 -6.95 17.77
C GLY A 103 5.20 -7.75 16.46
N LEU A 104 4.09 -7.51 15.76
CA LEU A 104 3.82 -7.80 14.36
C LEU A 104 4.92 -7.30 13.42
N TYR A 105 5.59 -8.12 12.62
CA TYR A 105 6.46 -7.61 11.54
C TYR A 105 5.93 -8.02 10.17
N CYS A 106 6.04 -7.11 9.22
CA CYS A 106 5.79 -7.33 7.81
C CYS A 106 7.01 -6.84 7.03
N GLN A 107 7.52 -7.61 6.08
CA GLN A 107 8.73 -7.30 5.35
C GLN A 107 8.46 -7.43 3.84
N ILE A 108 8.92 -6.45 3.07
CA ILE A 108 9.20 -6.63 1.64
C ILE A 108 10.58 -7.29 1.55
N PRO A 109 10.69 -8.52 1.02
CA PRO A 109 11.94 -9.26 0.90
C PRO A 109 13.02 -8.53 0.11
N THR A 110 14.23 -9.06 0.18
CA THR A 110 15.46 -8.40 -0.30
C THR A 110 15.64 -8.48 -1.82
N GLU A 111 16.63 -7.75 -2.38
CA GLU A 111 16.94 -7.83 -3.82
C GLU A 111 17.25 -9.26 -4.27
N ASP A 112 18.04 -9.96 -3.46
CA ASP A 112 18.43 -11.35 -3.70
C ASP A 112 17.21 -12.31 -3.68
N GLU A 113 16.15 -11.94 -2.97
CA GLU A 113 14.90 -12.69 -2.89
C GLU A 113 13.86 -12.25 -3.94
N MET A 114 14.00 -11.06 -4.54
CA MET A 114 13.00 -10.43 -5.40
C MET A 114 13.60 -9.83 -6.68
N LEU A 115 14.25 -10.68 -7.49
CA LEU A 115 14.98 -10.36 -8.73
C LEU A 115 14.37 -9.26 -9.64
N LYS A 116 13.05 -9.06 -9.68
CA LYS A 116 12.37 -8.03 -10.49
C LYS A 116 11.59 -6.98 -9.71
N ALA A 117 11.30 -7.20 -8.44
CA ALA A 117 10.34 -6.39 -7.69
C ALA A 117 11.00 -5.41 -6.71
N HIS A 118 12.29 -5.63 -6.40
CA HIS A 118 13.11 -4.74 -5.57
C HIS A 118 13.16 -3.30 -6.09
N TYR A 119 13.13 -3.11 -7.42
CA TYR A 119 13.17 -1.78 -8.04
C TYR A 119 12.05 -0.84 -7.58
N TYR A 120 10.86 -1.37 -7.26
CA TYR A 120 9.72 -0.54 -6.83
C TYR A 120 9.94 0.07 -5.44
N ALA A 121 10.69 -0.60 -4.56
CA ALA A 121 10.96 -0.16 -3.19
C ALA A 121 11.85 1.08 -3.10
N TYR A 122 12.68 1.35 -4.13
CA TYR A 122 13.69 2.41 -4.13
C TYR A 122 13.30 3.65 -4.95
N MET A 123 12.09 3.67 -5.52
CA MET A 123 11.57 4.89 -6.13
C MET A 123 11.40 5.97 -5.05
N SER A 124 11.85 7.20 -5.30
CA SER A 124 11.81 8.29 -4.30
C SER A 124 10.40 8.57 -3.76
N GLY A 125 9.36 8.39 -4.60
CA GLY A 125 7.96 8.46 -4.19
C GLY A 125 7.52 7.32 -3.28
N PHE A 126 8.10 6.12 -3.43
CA PHE A 126 7.78 4.94 -2.63
C PHE A 126 8.12 5.17 -1.16
N LYS A 127 9.36 5.61 -0.87
CA LYS A 127 9.81 5.87 0.50
C LYS A 127 8.92 6.88 1.23
N LYS A 128 8.54 7.98 0.57
CA LYS A 128 7.66 9.00 1.15
C LYS A 128 6.28 8.43 1.49
N ASN A 129 5.68 7.68 0.56
CA ASN A 129 4.35 7.12 0.74
C ASN A 129 4.33 6.04 1.83
N ILE A 130 5.36 5.21 1.92
CA ILE A 130 5.54 4.22 2.99
C ILE A 130 5.59 4.89 4.35
N LEU A 131 6.46 5.89 4.53
CA LEU A 131 6.56 6.63 5.80
C LEU A 131 5.23 7.28 6.18
N ALA A 132 4.49 7.81 5.22
CA ALA A 132 3.17 8.42 5.44
C ALA A 132 2.12 7.42 5.95
N LEU A 133 2.24 6.13 5.63
CA LEU A 133 1.38 5.05 6.18
C LEU A 133 1.77 4.63 7.60
N GLY A 134 2.74 5.32 8.22
CA GLY A 134 3.23 5.02 9.57
C GLY A 134 4.18 3.82 9.64
N PHE A 135 4.75 3.44 8.50
CA PHE A 135 5.73 2.38 8.40
C PHE A 135 7.15 2.90 8.61
N ASN A 136 7.93 2.29 9.51
CA ASN A 136 9.32 2.66 9.75
C ASN A 136 10.26 1.84 8.87
N LEU A 137 10.97 2.49 7.94
CA LEU A 137 12.01 1.85 7.13
C LEU A 137 13.31 1.66 7.94
N GLU A 138 13.70 0.42 8.20
CA GLU A 138 15.03 0.11 8.75
C GLU A 138 16.06 0.02 7.60
N ALA A 139 16.84 1.09 7.42
CA ALA A 139 17.80 1.22 6.31
C ALA A 139 18.96 0.20 6.33
N GLU A 140 19.19 -0.47 7.47
CA GLU A 140 20.28 -1.44 7.65
C GLU A 140 19.86 -2.88 7.36
N LYS A 141 18.58 -3.12 7.03
CA LYS A 141 18.09 -4.45 6.67
C LYS A 141 17.91 -4.56 5.17
N PRO A 142 18.16 -5.75 4.60
CA PRO A 142 18.15 -5.94 3.15
C PRO A 142 16.73 -5.87 2.54
N GLY A 143 15.68 -5.65 3.34
CA GLY A 143 14.30 -5.50 2.89
C GLY A 143 13.58 -4.40 3.68
N ILE A 144 12.40 -3.98 3.19
CA ILE A 144 11.60 -2.98 3.89
C ILE A 144 10.80 -3.67 4.99
N GLU A 145 11.27 -3.58 6.22
CA GLU A 145 10.55 -4.07 7.39
C GLU A 145 9.57 -3.01 7.91
N PHE A 146 8.41 -3.46 8.36
CA PHE A 146 7.32 -2.70 8.89
C PHE A 146 6.96 -3.27 10.25
N ARG A 147 7.06 -2.43 11.28
CA ARG A 147 6.57 -2.80 12.60
C ARG A 147 5.09 -2.46 12.71
N LEU A 148 4.28 -3.47 12.96
CA LEU A 148 2.90 -3.32 13.38
C LEU A 148 2.90 -3.28 14.92
N GLU A 149 2.53 -2.12 15.47
CA GLU A 149 2.33 -1.93 16.91
C GLU A 149 1.33 -2.98 17.43
N ALA A 150 1.61 -3.57 18.59
CA ALA A 150 0.79 -4.65 19.17
C ALA A 150 -0.66 -4.22 19.51
N ASN A 151 -0.91 -2.90 19.48
CA ASN A 151 -2.19 -2.30 19.83
C ASN A 151 -3.08 -2.09 18.61
N HIS A 152 -2.57 -2.31 17.39
CA HIS A 152 -3.36 -2.12 16.18
C HIS A 152 -4.37 -3.26 16.00
N SER A 153 -5.61 -2.90 15.68
CA SER A 153 -6.64 -3.85 15.29
C SER A 153 -6.30 -4.52 13.95
N CYS A 154 -6.81 -5.74 13.71
CA CYS A 154 -6.67 -6.39 12.41
C CYS A 154 -7.16 -5.50 11.25
N ASN A 155 -8.18 -4.68 11.48
CA ASN A 155 -8.70 -3.74 10.48
C ASN A 155 -7.71 -2.64 10.12
N GLU A 156 -6.94 -2.12 11.08
CA GLU A 156 -5.87 -1.15 10.82
C GLU A 156 -4.73 -1.78 10.03
N ILE A 157 -4.37 -3.03 10.36
CA ILE A 157 -3.36 -3.79 9.60
C ILE A 157 -3.84 -3.99 8.15
N LEU A 158 -5.07 -4.44 7.96
CA LEU A 158 -5.67 -4.62 6.63
C LEU A 158 -5.75 -3.31 5.85
N GLY A 159 -6.09 -2.20 6.51
CA GLY A 159 -6.15 -0.88 5.89
C GLY A 159 -4.78 -0.42 5.37
N LYS A 160 -3.74 -0.54 6.19
CA LYS A 160 -2.36 -0.22 5.79
C LYS A 160 -1.86 -1.11 4.66
N LEU A 161 -2.18 -2.40 4.69
CA LEU A 161 -1.83 -3.34 3.62
C LEU A 161 -2.54 -3.01 2.32
N ALA A 162 -3.84 -2.68 2.36
CA ALA A 162 -4.58 -2.26 1.19
C ALA A 162 -3.97 -0.97 0.58
N LEU A 163 -3.67 0.03 1.41
CA LEU A 163 -3.00 1.25 0.93
C LEU A 163 -1.64 0.96 0.30
N LEU A 164 -0.81 0.14 0.96
CA LEU A 164 0.47 -0.29 0.41
C LEU A 164 0.31 -0.97 -0.96
N MET A 165 -0.63 -1.91 -1.08
CA MET A 165 -0.88 -2.67 -2.31
C MET A 165 -1.38 -1.81 -3.47
N PHE A 166 -2.34 -0.93 -3.20
CA PHE A 166 -3.05 -0.23 -4.27
C PHE A 166 -2.45 1.14 -4.59
N ASP A 167 -2.07 1.87 -3.54
CA ASP A 167 -1.61 3.24 -3.68
C ASP A 167 -0.13 3.33 -4.08
N ILE A 168 0.67 2.41 -3.54
CA ILE A 168 2.12 2.42 -3.68
C ILE A 168 2.57 1.37 -4.71
N LEU A 169 2.06 0.14 -4.61
CA LEU A 169 2.48 -0.97 -5.46
C LEU A 169 1.64 -1.12 -6.73
N HIS A 170 0.56 -0.35 -6.86
CA HIS A 170 -0.36 -0.38 -8.01
C HIS A 170 -0.84 -1.79 -8.39
N VAL A 171 -1.00 -2.68 -7.41
CA VAL A 171 -1.55 -4.02 -7.60
C VAL A 171 -2.99 -3.87 -8.10
N SER A 172 -3.36 -4.66 -9.11
CA SER A 172 -4.73 -4.65 -9.61
C SER A 172 -5.72 -5.08 -8.51
N PRO A 173 -6.86 -4.40 -8.33
CA PRO A 173 -7.93 -4.86 -7.44
C PRO A 173 -8.53 -6.20 -7.84
N GLN A 174 -8.16 -6.77 -8.99
CA GLN A 174 -8.61 -8.10 -9.43
C GLN A 174 -7.51 -9.14 -9.26
N ALA A 175 -6.37 -8.77 -8.68
CA ALA A 175 -5.24 -9.65 -8.52
C ALA A 175 -5.56 -10.74 -7.48
N SER A 176 -5.46 -12.00 -7.89
CA SER A 176 -5.59 -13.14 -6.99
C SER A 176 -4.26 -13.39 -6.29
N GLY A 177 -4.28 -13.30 -4.97
CA GLY A 177 -3.17 -13.64 -4.12
C GLY A 177 -3.34 -14.99 -3.43
N TYR A 178 -2.23 -15.54 -2.91
CA TYR A 178 -2.27 -16.72 -2.06
C TYR A 178 -1.34 -16.56 -0.86
N ILE A 179 -1.62 -17.32 0.19
CA ILE A 179 -0.88 -17.27 1.45
C ILE A 179 -0.13 -18.58 1.66
N THR A 180 1.17 -18.48 1.92
CA THR A 180 2.00 -19.62 2.34
C THR A 180 2.32 -19.49 3.82
N ARG A 181 1.98 -20.50 4.64
CA ARG A 181 2.27 -20.52 6.07
C ARG A 181 3.55 -21.27 6.36
N GLN A 182 4.32 -20.80 7.34
CA GLN A 182 5.48 -21.50 7.89
C GLN A 182 5.12 -22.06 9.27
N PHE A 183 5.02 -23.38 9.35
CA PHE A 183 4.73 -24.11 10.59
C PHE A 183 6.00 -24.44 11.37
N HIS A 184 5.84 -24.87 12.62
CA HIS A 184 6.95 -25.19 13.53
C HIS A 184 7.79 -26.36 13.06
#